data_AF-A0A131XKH5-F1
#
_entry.id   AF-A0A131XKH5-F1
#
_cell.length_a   1.000
_cell.length_b   1.000
_cell.length_c   1.000
_cell.angle_alpha   90.00
_cell.angle_beta   90.00
_cell.angle_gamma   90.00
#
_symmetry.space_group_name_H-M   'P 1'
#
loop_
_entity.id
_entity.type
_entity.pdbx_description
1 polymer ?
#
loop_
_entity_poly.entity_id
_entity_poly.type
_entity_poly.pdbx_seq_one_letter_code
_entity_poly.pdbx_strand_id
1 'polypeptide(L)' 'MKTLIVVLFFVAAITAACAYWSPEYRNHGRCLATCNPDSRQKECSDHCLCYRRFDYPYSGYCLDPSQAIPKHFRNLGLR' A
#
# COMPACT_ATOMS: atom_id res chain seq x y z
N MET A 1 10.48 -34.60 4.85
CA MET A 1 9.10 -34.22 5.23
C MET A 1 9.04 -32.85 5.90
N LYS A 2 9.81 -32.56 6.97
CA LYS A 2 9.81 -31.23 7.63
C LYS A 2 10.16 -30.06 6.71
N THR A 3 11.15 -30.20 5.82
CA THR A 3 11.56 -29.16 4.86
C THR A 3 10.48 -28.84 3.83
N LEU A 4 9.79 -29.85 3.32
CA LEU A 4 8.68 -29.71 2.37
C LEU A 4 7.50 -28.94 2.97
N ILE A 5 7.18 -29.21 4.24
CA ILE A 5 6.14 -28.50 4.99
C ILE A 5 6.52 -27.03 5.15
N VAL A 6 7.77 -26.73 5.54
CA VAL A 6 8.25 -25.36 5.69
C VAL A 6 8.18 -24.58 4.36
N VAL A 7 8.59 -25.19 3.25
CA VAL A 7 8.50 -24.56 1.91
C VAL A 7 7.05 -24.28 1.53
N LEU A 8 6.13 -25.23 1.76
CA LEU A 8 4.71 -25.04 1.50
C LEU A 8 4.11 -23.88 2.32
N PHE A 9 4.49 -23.75 3.60
CA PHE A 9 4.07 -22.63 4.44
C PHE A 9 4.58 -21.28 3.91
N PHE A 10 5.84 -21.21 3.49
CA PHE A 10 6.39 -19.96 2.92
C PHE A 10 5.69 -19.57 1.62
N VAL A 11 5.46 -20.53 0.72
CA VAL A 11 4.72 -20.27 -0.52
C VAL A 11 3.30 -19.78 -0.23
N ALA A 12 2.59 -20.42 0.70
CA ALA A 12 1.25 -20.00 1.10
C ALA A 12 1.23 -18.61 1.75
N ALA A 13 2.21 -18.28 2.58
CA ALA A 13 2.31 -16.97 3.21
C ALA A 13 2.59 -15.86 2.17
N ILE A 14 3.46 -16.11 1.19
CA ILE A 14 3.78 -15.16 0.13
C ILE A 14 2.55 -14.93 -0.76
N THR A 15 1.85 -15.99 -1.17
CA THR A 15 0.65 -15.84 -2.01
C THR A 15 -0.47 -15.10 -1.29
N ALA A 16 -0.68 -15.37 0.00
CA ALA A 16 -1.63 -14.63 0.83
C ALA A 16 -1.25 -13.15 0.97
N ALA A 17 0.02 -12.83 1.19
CA ALA A 17 0.49 -11.44 1.26
C ALA A 17 0.36 -10.73 -0.11
N CYS A 18 0.63 -11.41 -1.22
CA CYS A 18 0.46 -10.85 -2.55
C CYS A 18 -1.02 -10.64 -2.94
N ALA A 19 -1.94 -11.42 -2.37
CA ALA A 19 -3.39 -11.26 -2.53
C ALA A 19 -3.97 -10.20 -1.60
N TYR A 20 -3.32 -9.91 -0.47
CA TYR A 20 -3.70 -8.84 0.45
C TYR A 20 -3.62 -7.45 -0.22
N TRP A 21 -2.64 -7.25 -1.11
CA TRP A 21 -2.58 -6.06 -1.93
C TRP A 21 -3.58 -6.16 -3.08
N SER A 22 -4.69 -5.44 -2.94
CA SER A 22 -5.74 -5.37 -3.96
C SER A 22 -5.16 -4.99 -5.34
N PRO A 23 -5.69 -5.49 -6.47
CA PRO A 23 -5.24 -5.12 -7.82
C PRO A 23 -5.11 -3.61 -8.03
N GLU A 24 -6.00 -2.83 -7.42
CA GLU A 24 -5.98 -1.37 -7.42
C GLU A 24 -4.66 -0.82 -6.87
N TYR A 25 -4.07 -1.45 -5.86
CA TYR A 25 -2.79 -1.04 -5.28
C TYR A 25 -1.64 -1.18 -6.29
N ARG A 26 -1.67 -2.22 -7.13
CA ARG A 26 -0.64 -2.45 -8.16
C ARG A 26 -0.66 -1.39 -9.25
N ASN A 27 -1.82 -0.81 -9.55
CA ASN A 27 -1.94 0.26 -10.54
C ASN A 27 -1.18 1.53 -10.15
N HIS A 28 -0.91 1.72 -8.85
CA HIS A 28 -0.09 2.82 -8.36
C HIS A 28 1.42 2.55 -8.41
N GLY A 29 1.89 1.48 -9.07
CA GLY A 29 3.27 0.99 -9.02
C GLY A 29 4.36 2.05 -9.23
N ARG A 30 4.11 3.08 -10.07
CA ARG A 30 5.04 4.20 -10.30
C ARG A 30 5.12 5.19 -9.13
N CYS A 31 4.08 5.25 -8.32
CA CYS A 31 3.97 6.13 -7.16
C CYS A 31 4.25 5.44 -5.84
N LEU A 32 4.30 4.10 -5.79
CA LEU A 32 4.40 3.34 -4.53
C LEU A 32 5.65 3.71 -3.72
N ALA A 33 5.45 4.56 -2.72
CA ALA A 33 6.43 4.93 -1.71
C ALA A 33 5.71 5.23 -0.39
N THR A 34 6.41 5.12 0.72
CA THR A 34 5.90 5.58 2.02
C THR A 34 6.05 7.09 2.11
N CYS A 35 5.08 7.75 2.73
CA CYS A 35 5.16 9.18 2.99
C CYS A 35 4.61 9.54 4.38
N ASN A 36 5.00 10.68 4.92
CA ASN A 36 4.37 11.29 6.08
C ASN A 36 3.34 12.35 5.60
N PRO A 37 2.03 12.15 5.86
CA PRO A 37 0.99 13.07 5.41
C PRO A 37 1.02 14.45 6.10
N ASP A 38 1.74 14.59 7.21
CA ASP A 38 1.93 15.86 7.93
C ASP A 38 3.27 16.53 7.60
N SER A 39 4.12 15.87 6.79
CA SER A 39 5.40 16.42 6.37
C SER A 39 5.19 17.55 5.37
N ARG A 40 5.98 18.61 5.53
CA ARG A 40 6.05 19.71 4.56
C ARG A 40 6.99 19.41 3.39
N GLN A 41 7.76 18.33 3.48
CA GLN A 41 8.68 17.93 2.43
C GLN A 41 7.96 17.06 1.41
N LYS A 42 8.33 17.23 0.14
CA LYS A 42 7.80 16.39 -0.93
C LYS A 42 8.50 15.03 -0.89
N GLU A 43 7.79 14.03 -0.39
CA GLU A 43 8.28 12.64 -0.27
C GLU A 43 7.86 11.76 -1.46
N CYS A 44 6.82 12.17 -2.19
CA CYS A 44 6.32 11.45 -3.35
C CYS A 44 6.95 11.98 -4.65
N SER A 45 7.11 11.07 -5.63
CA SER A 45 7.52 11.41 -7.00
C SER A 45 6.58 12.43 -7.65
N ASP A 46 7.04 13.04 -8.73
CA ASP A 46 6.21 13.94 -9.54
C ASP A 46 4.91 13.27 -9.97
N HIS A 47 3.81 14.00 -9.86
CA HIS A 47 2.43 13.56 -10.15
C HIS A 47 1.82 12.54 -9.16
N CYS A 48 2.51 12.19 -8.08
CA CYS A 48 1.98 11.33 -7.02
C CYS A 48 1.53 12.15 -5.80
N LEU A 49 0.50 11.69 -5.10
CA LEU A 49 0.01 12.34 -3.87
C LEU A 49 0.17 11.42 -2.66
N CYS A 50 0.47 12.02 -1.50
CA CYS A 50 0.54 11.31 -0.23
C CYS A 50 -0.87 11.11 0.35
N TYR A 51 -1.32 9.86 0.43
CA TYR A 51 -2.57 9.49 1.08
C TYR A 51 -2.29 8.93 2.46
N ARG A 52 -2.89 9.53 3.48
CA ARG A 52 -2.76 9.08 4.88
C ARG A 52 -3.28 7.65 5.03
N ARG A 53 -2.72 6.90 5.97
CA ARG A 53 -3.28 5.60 6.37
C ARG A 53 -4.36 5.79 7.43
N PHE A 54 -5.43 5.00 7.37
CA PHE A 54 -6.46 5.04 8.40
C PHE A 54 -5.96 4.44 9.73
N ASP A 55 -5.12 3.41 9.66
CA ASP A 55 -4.60 2.66 10.82
C ASP A 55 -3.34 3.28 11.45
N TYR A 56 -2.67 4.21 10.76
CA TYR A 56 -1.46 4.88 11.24
C TYR A 56 -1.45 6.37 10.84
N PRO A 57 -1.83 7.31 11.73
CA PRO A 57 -2.12 8.70 11.35
C PRO A 57 -0.90 9.49 10.84
N TYR A 58 0.31 9.11 11.27
CA TYR A 58 1.58 9.74 10.86
C TYR A 58 2.27 9.01 9.70
N SER A 59 1.58 8.09 9.04
CA SER A 59 2.08 7.33 7.91
C SER A 59 1.07 7.35 6.77
N GLY A 60 1.58 7.32 5.56
CA GLY A 60 0.81 7.35 4.32
C GLY A 60 1.51 6.58 3.23
N TYR A 61 0.83 6.46 2.10
CA TYR A 61 1.40 5.95 0.86
C TYR A 61 1.23 6.97 -0.25
N CYS A 62 2.27 7.10 -1.06
CA CYS A 62 2.25 7.82 -2.32
C CYS A 62 1.44 6.99 -3.33
N LEU A 63 0.36 7.57 -3.84
CA LEU A 63 -0.52 6.93 -4.82
C LEU A 63 -0.72 7.85 -6.02
N ASP A 64 -0.87 7.24 -7.19
CA ASP A 64 -1.27 7.91 -8.42
C ASP A 64 -2.74 8.43 -8.30
N PRO A 65 -2.99 9.75 -8.39
CA PRO A 65 -4.33 10.33 -8.27
C PRO A 65 -5.23 10.04 -9.48
N SER A 66 -4.67 9.58 -10.61
CA SER A 66 -5.45 9.16 -11.79
C SER A 66 -6.04 7.75 -11.66
N GLN A 67 -5.58 6.99 -10.67
CA GLN A 67 -6.02 5.63 -10.40
C GLN A 67 -7.02 5.60 -9.24
N ALA A 68 -7.92 4.62 -9.25
CA ALA A 68 -8.85 4.44 -8.15
C ALA A 68 -8.10 4.11 -6.85
N ILE A 69 -8.25 4.97 -5.83
CA ILE A 69 -7.68 4.76 -4.50
C ILE A 69 -8.03 3.34 -4.01
N PRO A 70 -7.11 2.53 -3.47
CA PRO A 70 -7.42 1.17 -3.04
C PRO A 70 -8.39 1.20 -1.85
N LYS A 71 -9.30 0.22 -1.76
CA LYS A 71 -10.39 0.22 -0.76
C LYS A 71 -9.91 0.43 0.69
N HIS A 72 -8.76 -0.13 1.04
CA HIS A 72 -8.15 0.03 2.37
C HIS A 72 -7.81 1.48 2.73
N PHE A 73 -7.68 2.36 1.73
CA PHE A 73 -7.46 3.80 1.87
C PHE A 73 -8.73 4.64 1.64
N ARG A 74 -9.83 4.06 1.14
CA ARG A 74 -11.05 4.83 0.80
C ARG A 74 -11.80 5.38 2.02
N ASN A 75 -11.46 4.97 3.24
CA ASN A 75 -12.01 5.56 4.47
C ASN A 75 -11.29 6.85 4.92
N LEU A 76 -10.43 7.40 4.06
CA LEU A 76 -9.83 8.72 4.25
C LEU A 76 -10.86 9.83 4.02
N GLY A 77 -11.55 10.23 5.09
CA GLY A 77 -12.40 11.43 5.07
C GLY A 77 -13.89 11.20 5.33
N LEU A 78 -14.31 10.01 5.77
CA LEU A 78 -15.63 9.86 6.42
C LEU A 78 -15.55 10.50 7.81
N ARG A 79 -15.76 11.82 7.85
CA ARG A 79 -16.26 12.54 9.02
C ARG A 79 -17.76 12.69 8.90
#